data_AF-A0A1M6AMP6-F1
#
_entry.id   AF-A0A1M6AMP6-F1
#
_cell.length_a   1.000
_cell.length_b   1.000
_cell.length_c   1.000
_cell.angle_alpha   90.00
_cell.angle_beta   90.00
_cell.angle_gamma   90.00
#
_symmetry.space_group_name_H-M   'P 1'
#
loop_
_entity.id
_entity.type
_entity.pdbx_description
1 polymer ?
#
loop_
_entity_poly.entity_id
_entity_poly.type
_entity_poly.pdbx_seq_one_letter_code
_entity_poly.pdbx_strand_id
1 'polypeptide(L)'
;MTKKKQEAGYSYLERPYNMFGETLPQALLALPVQDLPESIVMTMAVFALLGLPLEWKKITAVALLQTATNMVRLLPIAFGMHTVILTISLAIYTRMFTGVKLSKIFLAIVICFIVIFTVELISVKPLMTMSNLSYEQAVKNPLLRGLFSLPYEVALLMLALGKNYFNQRNRKQVSR
;
A
#
# COMPACT_ATOMS: atom_id res chain seq x y z
N MET A 1 2.03 40.72 -43.96
CA MET A 1 1.50 40.40 -42.62
C MET A 1 0.32 39.47 -42.82
N THR A 2 0.47 38.14 -42.71
CA THR A 2 0.15 37.35 -41.49
C THR A 2 0.66 35.92 -41.74
N LYS A 3 1.85 35.52 -41.31
CA LYS A 3 2.21 34.92 -40.00
C LYS A 3 1.18 33.94 -39.40
N LYS A 4 1.56 32.66 -39.45
CA LYS A 4 1.55 31.68 -38.35
C LYS A 4 0.23 31.50 -37.58
N LYS A 5 -0.52 30.44 -37.91
CA LYS A 5 -1.13 29.50 -36.93
C LYS A 5 -1.93 28.43 -37.67
N GLN A 6 -1.23 27.51 -38.33
CA GLN A 6 -1.84 26.28 -38.87
C GLN A 6 -1.08 25.01 -38.42
N GLU A 7 -0.20 25.17 -37.44
CA GLU A 7 0.58 24.10 -36.81
C GLU A 7 0.41 24.20 -35.29
N ALA A 8 -0.74 23.75 -34.81
CA ALA A 8 -0.94 23.40 -33.41
C ALA A 8 -1.96 22.27 -33.28
N GLY A 9 -1.97 21.35 -34.26
CA GLY A 9 -2.55 20.02 -34.09
C GLY A 9 -1.53 19.16 -33.35
N TYR A 10 -1.28 19.47 -32.08
CA TYR A 10 -0.48 18.62 -31.21
C TYR A 10 -1.22 17.28 -31.06
N SER A 11 -0.78 16.29 -31.82
CA SER A 11 -0.20 15.07 -31.27
C SER A 11 -0.88 14.61 -29.97
N TYR A 12 -2.15 14.23 -30.07
CA TYR A 12 -2.77 13.30 -29.13
C TYR A 12 -2.21 11.91 -29.44
N LEU A 13 -0.89 11.76 -29.26
CA LEU A 13 -0.27 10.45 -29.16
C LEU A 13 -0.96 9.76 -28.00
N GLU A 14 -1.62 8.67 -28.35
CA GLU A 14 -2.03 7.53 -27.53
C GLU A 14 -1.05 7.31 -26.37
N ARG A 15 -1.20 8.08 -25.29
CA ARG A 15 -0.57 7.72 -24.03
C ARG A 15 -1.44 6.60 -23.48
N PRO A 16 -0.89 5.40 -23.19
CA PRO A 16 -1.65 4.37 -22.51
C PRO A 16 -1.99 4.92 -21.11
N TYR A 17 -3.17 5.52 -21.01
CA TYR A 17 -3.71 5.96 -19.75
C TYR A 17 -4.30 4.72 -19.07
N ASN A 18 -3.74 4.38 -17.92
CA ASN A 18 -4.30 3.38 -17.03
C ASN A 18 -5.56 3.99 -16.37
N MET A 19 -6.39 3.19 -15.70
CA MET A 19 -7.68 3.63 -15.13
C MET A 19 -7.59 4.90 -14.24
N PHE A 20 -6.41 5.22 -13.68
CA PHE A 20 -6.15 6.39 -12.85
C PHE A 20 -5.48 7.58 -13.57
N GLY A 21 -5.18 7.46 -14.87
CA GLY A 21 -4.50 8.51 -15.64
C GLY A 21 -3.01 8.67 -15.32
N GLU A 22 -2.40 7.73 -14.60
CA GLU A 22 -1.00 7.80 -14.16
C GLU A 22 -0.01 7.52 -15.30
N THR A 23 1.03 8.34 -15.36
CA THR A 23 2.19 8.15 -16.26
C THR A 23 3.29 7.32 -15.59
N LEU A 24 4.13 6.64 -16.38
CA LEU A 24 5.25 5.84 -15.87
C LEU A 24 6.14 6.59 -14.85
N PRO A 25 6.50 7.88 -15.03
CA PRO A 25 7.27 8.62 -14.03
C PRO A 25 6.53 8.82 -12.71
N GLN A 26 5.22 9.03 -12.74
CA GLN A 26 4.41 9.19 -11.52
C GLN A 26 4.35 7.88 -10.72
N ALA A 27 4.25 6.74 -11.42
CA ALA A 27 4.30 5.43 -10.79
C ALA A 27 5.68 5.15 -10.17
N LEU A 28 6.76 5.52 -10.85
CA LEU A 28 8.13 5.39 -10.31
C LEU A 28 8.35 6.28 -9.08
N LEU A 29 7.71 7.46 -9.00
CA LEU A 29 7.73 8.30 -7.81
C LEU A 29 6.86 7.76 -6.67
N ALA A 30 5.73 7.13 -7.00
CA ALA A 30 4.84 6.51 -6.01
C ALA A 30 5.51 5.35 -5.26
N LEU A 31 6.40 4.62 -5.95
CA LEU A 31 7.08 3.45 -5.40
C LEU A 31 7.78 3.73 -4.04
N PRO A 32 8.76 4.65 -3.95
CA PRO A 32 9.45 4.91 -2.70
C PRO A 32 8.63 5.75 -1.71
N VAL A 33 7.74 6.62 -2.22
CA VAL A 33 7.01 7.59 -1.38
C VAL A 33 5.85 6.93 -0.65
N GLN A 34 5.17 6.00 -1.30
CA GLN A 34 3.93 5.42 -0.80
C GLN A 34 4.02 3.90 -0.77
N ASP A 35 4.28 3.25 -1.90
CA ASP A 35 4.11 1.80 -2.00
C ASP A 35 5.09 1.03 -1.09
N LEU A 36 6.32 1.53 -0.94
CA LEU A 36 7.34 0.95 -0.07
C LEU A 36 7.00 1.10 1.43
N PRO A 37 6.76 2.31 1.97
CA PRO A 37 6.38 2.44 3.38
C PRO A 37 5.10 1.68 3.71
N GLU A 38 4.08 1.73 2.84
CA GLU A 38 2.85 0.95 2.99
C GLU A 38 3.15 -0.55 3.07
N SER A 39 3.98 -1.08 2.16
CA SER A 39 4.36 -2.50 2.13
C SER A 39 5.14 -2.93 3.38
N ILE A 40 6.04 -2.09 3.90
CA ILE A 40 6.81 -2.36 5.12
C ILE A 40 5.86 -2.47 6.32
N VAL A 41 5.02 -1.44 6.51
CA VAL A 41 4.12 -1.37 7.66
C VAL A 41 3.08 -2.50 7.62
N MET A 42 2.52 -2.78 6.45
CA MET A 42 1.59 -3.90 6.25
C MET A 42 2.25 -5.24 6.59
N THR A 43 3.47 -5.48 6.12
CA THR A 43 4.23 -6.70 6.41
C THR A 43 4.53 -6.83 7.90
N MET A 44 4.91 -5.74 8.57
CA MET A 44 5.13 -5.73 10.03
C MET A 44 3.85 -6.10 10.79
N ALA A 45 2.70 -5.53 10.40
CA ALA A 45 1.42 -5.82 11.03
C ALA A 45 1.04 -7.30 10.86
N VAL A 46 1.20 -7.86 9.66
CA VAL A 46 0.97 -9.28 9.40
C VAL A 46 1.88 -10.15 10.26
N PHE A 47 3.18 -9.86 10.32
CA PHE A 47 4.12 -10.62 11.16
C PHE A 47 3.73 -10.58 12.64
N ALA A 48 3.38 -9.40 13.14
CA ALA A 48 2.98 -9.22 14.53
C ALA A 48 1.66 -9.97 14.86
N LEU A 49 0.65 -9.92 13.98
CA LEU A 49 -0.61 -10.65 14.13
C LEU A 49 -0.41 -12.16 14.10
N LEU A 50 0.52 -12.65 13.28
CA LEU A 50 0.91 -14.06 13.23
C LEU A 50 1.72 -14.51 14.45
N GLY A 51 2.08 -13.60 15.35
CA GLY A 51 2.89 -13.94 16.51
C GLY A 51 4.35 -14.20 16.15
N LEU A 52 4.84 -13.71 15.00
CA LEU A 52 6.21 -13.87 14.54
C LEU A 52 7.11 -12.74 15.09
N PRO A 53 8.41 -12.99 15.31
CA PRO A 53 9.35 -11.91 15.61
C PRO A 53 9.45 -10.95 14.42
N LEU A 54 9.58 -9.64 14.68
CA LEU A 54 9.80 -8.65 13.63
C LEU A 54 11.26 -8.69 13.15
N GLU A 55 11.58 -9.69 12.31
CA GLU A 55 12.88 -9.84 11.69
C GLU A 55 13.02 -8.94 10.46
N TRP A 56 13.84 -7.89 10.57
CA TRP A 56 13.96 -6.86 9.53
C TRP A 56 14.35 -7.42 8.16
N LYS A 57 15.24 -8.41 8.10
CA LYS A 57 15.64 -9.06 6.84
C LYS A 57 14.45 -9.67 6.08
N LYS A 58 13.55 -10.36 6.80
CA LYS A 58 12.35 -10.99 6.20
C LYS A 58 11.30 -9.95 5.85
N ILE A 59 11.09 -8.96 6.73
CA ILE A 59 10.14 -7.87 6.50
C ILE A 59 10.52 -7.08 5.25
N THR A 60 11.77 -6.65 5.14
CA THR A 60 12.25 -5.89 3.98
C THR A 60 12.16 -6.71 2.70
N ALA A 61 12.49 -8.02 2.74
CA ALA A 61 12.37 -8.88 1.57
C ALA A 61 10.92 -9.00 1.06
N VAL A 62 9.97 -9.27 1.96
CA VAL A 62 8.54 -9.35 1.61
C VAL A 62 8.02 -8.00 1.13
N ALA A 63 8.37 -6.90 1.82
CA ALA A 63 7.95 -5.57 1.45
C ALA A 63 8.46 -5.16 0.07
N LEU A 64 9.74 -5.42 -0.25
CA LEU A 64 10.30 -5.11 -1.57
C LEU A 64 9.62 -5.90 -2.69
N LEU A 65 9.34 -7.20 -2.47
CA LEU A 65 8.59 -7.99 -3.44
C LEU A 65 7.17 -7.45 -3.63
N GLN A 66 6.51 -7.07 -2.54
CA GLN A 66 5.17 -6.48 -2.57
C GLN A 66 5.14 -5.15 -3.32
N THR A 67 6.12 -4.27 -3.05
CA THR A 67 6.32 -3.00 -3.74
C THR A 67 6.55 -3.21 -5.24
N ALA A 68 7.30 -4.24 -5.63
CA ALA A 68 7.45 -4.60 -7.04
C ALA A 68 6.12 -5.09 -7.65
N THR A 69 5.33 -5.88 -6.92
CA THR A 69 4.00 -6.32 -7.37
C THR A 69 2.98 -5.18 -7.48
N ASN A 70 3.14 -4.07 -6.75
CA ASN A 70 2.29 -2.88 -6.91
C ASN A 70 2.31 -2.30 -8.33
N MET A 71 3.31 -2.62 -9.16
CA MET A 71 3.32 -2.29 -10.60
C MET A 71 2.16 -2.92 -11.38
N VAL A 72 1.48 -3.92 -10.84
CA VAL A 72 0.24 -4.47 -11.41
C VAL A 72 -0.86 -3.40 -11.52
N ARG A 73 -0.80 -2.30 -10.75
CA ARG A 73 -1.70 -1.14 -10.88
C ARG A 73 -1.57 -0.41 -12.23
N LEU A 74 -0.46 -0.61 -12.95
CA LEU A 74 -0.27 -0.08 -14.29
C LEU A 74 -1.04 -0.86 -15.36
N LEU A 75 -1.53 -2.05 -15.03
CA LEU A 75 -2.33 -2.84 -15.96
C LEU A 75 -3.77 -2.31 -15.98
N PRO A 76 -4.44 -2.27 -17.14
CA PRO A 76 -5.84 -1.84 -17.25
C PRO A 76 -6.78 -2.96 -16.75
N ILE A 77 -6.78 -3.22 -15.45
CA ILE A 77 -7.61 -4.24 -14.79
C ILE A 77 -8.79 -3.55 -14.08
N ALA A 78 -9.90 -4.27 -13.90
CA ALA A 78 -11.04 -3.80 -13.14
C ALA A 78 -10.67 -3.36 -11.70
N PHE A 79 -11.34 -2.31 -11.22
CA PHE A 79 -11.18 -1.82 -9.85
C PHE A 79 -11.36 -2.95 -8.83
N GLY A 80 -10.46 -3.04 -7.85
CA GLY A 80 -10.44 -4.11 -6.83
C GLY A 80 -9.65 -5.37 -7.20
N MET A 81 -9.47 -5.69 -8.48
CA MET A 81 -8.67 -6.86 -8.88
C MET A 81 -7.19 -6.71 -8.51
N HIS A 82 -6.65 -5.50 -8.57
CA HIS A 82 -5.31 -5.20 -8.07
C HIS A 82 -5.18 -5.58 -6.58
N THR A 83 -6.18 -5.24 -5.75
CA THR A 83 -6.18 -5.57 -4.32
C THR A 83 -6.17 -7.09 -4.11
N VAL A 84 -6.92 -7.86 -4.92
CA VAL A 84 -6.91 -9.33 -4.85
C VAL A 84 -5.52 -9.88 -5.18
N ILE A 85 -4.90 -9.40 -6.26
CA ILE A 85 -3.55 -9.83 -6.66
C ILE A 85 -2.52 -9.48 -5.57
N LEU A 86 -2.62 -8.28 -4.99
CA LEU A 86 -1.75 -7.83 -3.91
C LEU A 86 -1.94 -8.65 -2.62
N THR A 87 -3.17 -9.04 -2.33
CA THR A 87 -3.49 -9.89 -1.18
C THR A 87 -2.89 -11.29 -1.34
N ILE A 88 -3.07 -11.89 -2.52
CA ILE A 88 -2.55 -13.23 -2.82
C ILE A 88 -1.01 -13.22 -2.82
N SER A 89 -0.39 -12.24 -3.48
CA SER A 89 1.07 -12.11 -3.51
C SER A 89 1.66 -11.91 -2.12
N LEU A 90 1.10 -11.03 -1.29
CA LEU A 90 1.54 -10.83 0.10
C LEU A 90 1.44 -12.12 0.91
N ALA A 91 0.36 -12.89 0.74
CA ALA A 91 0.19 -14.16 1.43
C ALA A 91 1.24 -15.19 1.00
N ILE A 92 1.53 -15.29 -0.30
CA ILE A 92 2.55 -16.17 -0.87
C ILE A 92 3.94 -15.77 -0.38
N TYR A 93 4.33 -14.50 -0.50
CA TYR A 93 5.63 -14.01 -0.05
C TYR A 93 5.82 -14.24 1.45
N THR A 94 4.83 -13.89 2.27
CA THR A 94 4.88 -14.15 3.71
C THR A 94 5.08 -15.64 3.99
N ARG A 95 4.37 -16.54 3.29
CA ARG A 95 4.55 -17.98 3.45
C ARG A 95 5.96 -18.43 3.05
N MET A 96 6.50 -17.93 1.94
CA MET A 96 7.83 -18.30 1.46
C MET A 96 8.92 -18.00 2.50
N PHE A 97 8.83 -16.86 3.20
CA PHE A 97 9.84 -16.45 4.19
C PHE A 97 9.60 -16.95 5.63
N THR A 98 8.38 -17.38 5.95
CA THR A 98 8.00 -17.75 7.34
C THR A 98 7.55 -19.19 7.52
N GLY A 99 7.15 -19.88 6.44
CA GLY A 99 6.59 -21.24 6.50
C GLY A 99 5.19 -21.34 7.14
N VAL A 100 4.56 -20.22 7.52
CA VAL A 100 3.26 -20.22 8.17
C VAL A 100 2.15 -20.67 7.21
N LYS A 101 1.13 -21.37 7.73
CA LYS A 101 -0.03 -21.81 6.96
C LYS A 101 -0.76 -20.61 6.34
N LEU A 102 -1.10 -20.70 5.04
CA LEU A 102 -1.78 -19.62 4.30
C LEU A 102 -3.05 -19.14 4.99
N SER A 103 -3.86 -20.03 5.57
CA SER A 103 -5.10 -19.65 6.24
C SER A 103 -4.90 -18.62 7.37
N LYS A 104 -3.82 -18.78 8.16
CA LYS A 104 -3.48 -17.81 9.22
C LYS A 104 -2.97 -16.49 8.64
N ILE A 105 -2.21 -16.55 7.54
CA ILE A 105 -1.69 -15.38 6.86
C ILE A 105 -2.84 -14.56 6.26
N PHE A 106 -3.77 -15.20 5.56
CA PHE A 106 -4.95 -14.54 5.02
C PHE A 106 -5.80 -13.90 6.12
N LEU A 107 -6.01 -14.59 7.26
CA LEU A 107 -6.72 -14.01 8.39
C LEU A 107 -6.03 -12.73 8.90
N ALA A 108 -4.70 -12.74 9.04
CA ALA A 108 -3.94 -11.57 9.45
C ALA A 108 -4.05 -10.42 8.44
N ILE A 109 -4.00 -10.72 7.13
CA ILE A 109 -4.17 -9.72 6.07
C ILE A 109 -5.59 -9.13 6.09
N VAL A 110 -6.63 -9.95 6.27
CA VAL A 110 -8.03 -9.48 6.38
C VAL A 110 -8.20 -8.54 7.58
N ILE A 111 -7.61 -8.86 8.73
CA ILE A 111 -7.62 -7.96 9.90
C ILE A 111 -6.96 -6.63 9.55
N CYS A 112 -5.82 -6.64 8.83
CA CYS A 112 -5.17 -5.40 8.40
C CYS A 112 -6.07 -4.59 7.45
N PHE A 113 -6.76 -5.22 6.50
CA PHE A 113 -7.71 -4.52 5.62
C PHE A 113 -8.89 -3.89 6.38
N ILE A 114 -9.41 -4.58 7.41
CA ILE A 114 -10.45 -4.02 8.26
C ILE A 114 -9.94 -2.75 8.96
N VAL A 115 -8.70 -2.77 9.47
CA VAL A 115 -8.08 -1.58 10.07
C VAL A 115 -7.90 -0.46 9.05
N ILE A 116 -7.34 -0.76 7.87
CA ILE A 116 -7.16 0.23 6.79
C ILE A 116 -8.50 0.88 6.45
N PHE A 117 -9.52 0.07 6.13
CA PHE A 117 -10.84 0.56 5.74
C PHE A 117 -11.50 1.39 6.83
N THR A 118 -11.39 0.96 8.09
CA THR A 118 -11.94 1.70 9.23
C THR A 118 -11.27 3.06 9.39
N VAL A 119 -9.94 3.11 9.34
CA VAL A 119 -9.20 4.36 9.50
C VAL A 119 -9.41 5.28 8.31
N GLU A 120 -9.45 4.75 7.09
CA GLU A 120 -9.72 5.50 5.87
C GLU A 120 -11.10 6.17 5.94
N LEU A 121 -12.16 5.44 6.31
CA LEU A 121 -13.50 6.01 6.47
C LEU A 121 -13.57 7.17 7.48
N ILE A 122 -12.79 7.07 8.56
CA ILE A 122 -12.74 8.09 9.62
C ILE A 122 -11.91 9.30 9.19
N SER A 123 -10.79 9.08 8.50
CA SER A 123 -9.78 10.11 8.21
C SER A 123 -10.03 10.87 6.90
N VAL A 124 -10.63 10.23 5.90
CA VAL A 124 -10.80 10.82 4.56
C VAL A 124 -11.65 12.09 4.57
N LYS A 125 -12.78 12.10 5.30
CA LYS A 125 -13.65 13.29 5.38
C LYS A 125 -12.94 14.50 6.03
N PRO A 126 -12.35 14.38 7.24
CA PRO A 126 -11.57 15.46 7.84
C PRO A 126 -10.43 15.96 6.94
N LEU A 127 -9.68 15.05 6.32
CA LEU A 127 -8.55 15.42 5.47
C LEU A 127 -8.99 16.22 4.24
N MET A 128 -10.09 15.83 3.59
CA MET A 128 -10.65 16.58 2.46
C MET A 128 -11.12 17.98 2.89
N THR A 129 -11.82 18.09 4.02
CA THR A 129 -12.30 19.38 4.54
C THR A 129 -11.16 20.32 4.91
N MET A 130 -10.07 19.80 5.50
CA MET A 130 -8.91 20.62 5.88
C MET A 130 -8.04 21.04 4.69
N SER A 131 -7.92 20.17 3.69
CA SER A 131 -7.06 20.43 2.52
C SER A 131 -7.75 21.19 1.39
N ASN A 132 -9.09 21.31 1.43
CA ASN A 132 -9.91 21.84 0.33
C ASN A 132 -9.66 21.15 -1.02
N LEU A 133 -9.22 19.88 -0.98
CA LEU A 133 -8.96 19.06 -2.17
C LEU A 133 -10.12 18.11 -2.44
N SER A 134 -10.39 17.84 -3.72
CA SER A 134 -11.30 16.76 -4.09
C SER A 134 -10.60 15.39 -3.99
N TYR A 135 -11.40 14.34 -3.77
CA TYR A 135 -10.89 12.97 -3.74
C TYR A 135 -10.10 12.61 -5.02
N GLU A 136 -10.59 13.03 -6.18
CA GLU A 136 -9.90 12.79 -7.46
C GLU A 136 -8.52 13.44 -7.54
N GLN A 137 -8.37 14.66 -6.98
CA GLN A 137 -7.10 15.36 -6.97
C GLN A 137 -6.09 14.67 -6.06
N ALA A 138 -6.54 14.14 -4.91
CA ALA A 138 -5.70 13.42 -3.98
C ALA A 138 -5.18 12.10 -4.57
N VAL A 139 -6.04 11.35 -5.27
CA VAL A 139 -5.66 10.03 -5.83
C VAL A 139 -4.77 10.14 -7.07
N LYS A 140 -4.90 11.21 -7.87
CA LYS A 140 -4.10 11.42 -9.10
C LYS A 140 -2.66 11.86 -8.83
N ASN A 141 -2.38 12.46 -7.67
CA ASN A 141 -1.05 12.93 -7.33
C ASN A 141 -0.38 11.92 -6.37
N PRO A 142 0.72 11.24 -6.78
CA PRO A 142 1.41 10.26 -5.95
C PRO A 142 1.80 10.76 -4.55
N LEU A 143 2.20 12.04 -4.44
CA LEU A 143 2.59 12.63 -3.15
C LEU A 143 1.37 12.83 -2.24
N LEU A 144 0.26 13.33 -2.80
CA LEU A 144 -0.98 13.51 -2.03
C LEU A 144 -1.57 12.17 -1.64
N ARG A 145 -1.51 11.17 -2.52
CA ARG A 145 -1.95 9.81 -2.23
C ARG A 145 -1.16 9.21 -1.07
N GLY A 146 0.16 9.36 -1.06
CA GLY A 146 1.02 8.98 0.07
C GLY A 146 0.73 9.78 1.36
N LEU A 147 0.37 11.05 1.25
CA LEU A 147 0.00 11.85 2.43
C LEU A 147 -1.33 11.40 3.04
N PHE A 148 -2.31 11.09 2.17
CA PHE A 148 -3.62 10.60 2.58
C PHE A 148 -3.57 9.14 3.07
N SER A 149 -2.50 8.39 2.79
CA SER A 149 -2.30 7.05 3.36
C SER A 149 -1.72 7.03 4.78
N LEU A 150 -1.06 8.12 5.19
CA LEU A 150 -0.43 8.21 6.51
C LEU A 150 -1.32 7.82 7.69
N PRO A 151 -2.62 8.20 7.78
CA PRO A 151 -3.44 7.85 8.93
C PRO A 151 -3.54 6.34 9.14
N TYR A 152 -3.77 5.57 8.08
CA TYR A 152 -3.87 4.11 8.20
C TYR A 152 -2.50 3.45 8.33
N GLU A 153 -1.45 4.00 7.72
CA GLU A 153 -0.08 3.51 7.91
C GLU A 153 0.33 3.64 9.38
N VAL A 154 0.06 4.79 10.01
CA VAL A 154 0.32 4.99 11.44
C VAL A 154 -0.50 4.01 12.27
N ALA A 155 -1.77 3.78 11.93
CA ALA A 155 -2.62 2.79 12.62
C ALA A 155 -2.07 1.36 12.53
N LEU A 156 -1.64 0.93 11.35
CA LEU A 156 -1.03 -0.39 11.16
C LEU A 156 0.32 -0.52 11.86
N LEU A 157 1.13 0.55 11.88
CA LEU A 157 2.40 0.56 12.60
C LEU A 157 2.16 0.43 14.11
N MET A 158 1.19 1.17 14.65
CA MET A 158 0.78 1.04 16.05
C MET A 158 0.28 -0.37 16.36
N LEU A 159 -0.54 -0.96 15.48
CA LEU A 159 -0.98 -2.35 15.60
C LEU A 159 0.20 -3.33 15.62
N ALA A 160 1.14 -3.17 14.69
CA ALA A 160 2.31 -4.02 14.58
C ALA A 160 3.19 -3.97 15.84
N LEU A 161 3.54 -2.76 16.29
CA LEU A 161 4.39 -2.55 17.46
C LEU A 161 3.68 -2.99 18.74
N GLY A 162 2.41 -2.62 18.92
CA GLY A 162 1.60 -3.01 20.07
C GLY A 162 1.48 -4.53 20.17
N LYS A 163 1.08 -5.21 19.08
CA LYS A 163 0.94 -6.67 19.08
C LYS A 163 2.29 -7.37 19.29
N ASN A 164 3.36 -6.87 18.68
CA ASN A 164 4.71 -7.40 18.88
C ASN A 164 5.16 -7.29 20.35
N TYR A 165 4.89 -6.15 21.01
CA TYR A 165 5.17 -5.97 22.43
C TYR A 165 4.46 -7.03 23.31
N PHE A 166 3.15 -7.25 23.07
CA PHE A 166 2.40 -8.30 23.77
C PHE A 166 2.95 -9.72 23.48
N ASN A 167 3.32 -10.00 22.22
CA ASN A 167 3.89 -11.30 21.85
C ASN A 167 5.20 -11.59 22.57
N GLN A 168 6.08 -10.58 22.68
CA GLN A 168 7.37 -10.72 23.37
C GLN A 168 7.18 -10.98 24.87
N ARG A 169 6.22 -10.30 25.50
CA ARG A 169 5.89 -10.51 26.91
C ARG A 169 5.45 -11.96 27.17
N ASN A 170 4.59 -12.51 26.31
CA ASN A 170 4.09 -13.88 26.45
C ASN A 170 5.19 -14.91 26.25
N ARG A 171 6.12 -14.71 25.30
CA ARG A 171 7.26 -15.62 25.10
C ARG A 171 8.18 -15.71 26.31
N LYS A 172 8.45 -14.58 26.98
CA LYS A 172 9.30 -14.53 28.19
C LYS A 172 8.65 -15.23 29.39
N GLN A 173 7.32 -15.34 29.43
CA GLN A 173 6.59 -16.03 30.49
C GLN A 173 6.56 -17.55 30.29
N VAL A 174 6.49 -18.02 29.04
CA VAL A 174 6.49 -19.48 28.73
C VAL A 174 7.89 -20.10 28.89
N SER A 175 8.95 -19.30 28.82
CA SER A 175 10.34 -19.76 28.99
C SER A 175 10.85 -19.73 30.45
N ARG A 176 9.96 -19.53 31.42
CA ARG A 176 10.24 -19.60 32.87
C ARG A 176 9.45 -20.76 33.47
#